data_AF-A0A6A6P3E9-F1
#
_entry.id   AF-A0A6A6P3E9-F1
#
_cell.length_a   1.000
_cell.length_b   1.000
_cell.length_c   1.000
_cell.angle_alpha   90.00
_cell.angle_beta   90.00
_cell.angle_gamma   90.00
#
_symmetry.space_group_name_H-M   'P 1'
#
loop_
_entity.id
_entity.type
_entity.pdbx_description
1 polymer ?
#
loop_
_entity_poly.entity_id
_entity_poly.type
_entity_poly.pdbx_seq_one_letter_code
_entity_poly.pdbx_strand_id
1 'polypeptide(L)' 'MALNTDIATRALIISLKSASCSKTTAKISTITGVPKRTIQAIFSRAVKQGFDLNTTLIIVRDEYVIDTPRSGRLTK' A
#
# COMPACT_ATOMS: atom_id res chain seq x y z
N MET A 1 12.16 -10.24 -13.75
CA MET A 1 12.04 -9.23 -12.67
C MET A 1 10.56 -9.04 -12.39
N ALA A 2 10.06 -9.56 -11.26
CA ALA A 2 8.64 -9.53 -10.95
C ALA A 2 8.19 -8.08 -10.68
N LEU A 3 7.01 -7.72 -11.20
CA LEU A 3 6.45 -6.38 -11.16
C LEU A 3 6.35 -5.86 -9.71
N ASN A 4 7.37 -5.12 -9.25
CA ASN A 4 7.41 -4.02 -8.29
C ASN A 4 6.17 -3.86 -7.37
N THR A 5 5.84 -4.92 -6.65
CA THR A 5 4.71 -4.98 -5.72
C THR A 5 5.02 -5.90 -4.54
N ASP A 6 6.30 -6.03 -4.19
CA ASP A 6 6.74 -6.72 -2.97
C ASP A 6 6.26 -5.97 -1.71
N ILE A 7 6.32 -6.65 -0.57
CA ILE A 7 5.83 -6.13 0.71
C ILE A 7 6.56 -4.84 1.11
N ALA A 8 7.87 -4.74 0.86
CA ALA A 8 8.66 -3.57 1.20
C ALA A 8 8.29 -2.36 0.34
N THR A 9 8.06 -2.55 -0.97
CA THR A 9 7.58 -1.49 -1.86
C THR A 9 6.19 -0.98 -1.45
N ARG A 10 5.29 -1.87 -1.02
CA ARG A 10 3.97 -1.48 -0.50
C ARG A 10 4.07 -0.68 0.81
N ALA A 11 4.92 -1.13 1.73
CA ALA A 11 5.18 -0.42 2.98
C ALA A 11 5.73 0.99 2.70
N LEU A 12 6.73 1.10 1.81
CA LEU A 12 7.28 2.39 1.39
C LEU A 12 6.20 3.31 0.81
N ILE A 13 5.34 2.79 -0.07
CA ILE A 13 4.24 3.56 -0.65
C ILE A 13 3.35 4.12 0.46
N ILE A 14 2.88 3.27 1.39
CA ILE A 14 2.00 3.66 2.51
C ILE A 14 2.66 4.74 3.36
N SER A 15 3.92 4.55 3.75
CA SER A 15 4.69 5.52 4.53
C SER A 15 4.77 6.87 3.83
N LEU A 16 5.02 6.91 2.51
CA LEU A 16 5.14 8.17 1.77
C LEU A 16 3.83 8.95 1.65
N LYS A 17 2.67 8.29 1.73
CA LYS A 17 1.36 8.92 1.62
C LYS A 17 0.73 9.28 2.96
N SER A 18 1.19 8.67 4.04
CA SER A 18 0.76 9.00 5.41
C SER A 18 0.76 10.51 5.65
N ALA A 19 -0.09 11.00 6.55
CA ALA A 19 -0.19 12.43 6.87
C ALA A 19 1.17 13.07 7.18
N SER A 20 2.07 12.34 7.85
CA SER A 20 3.39 12.83 8.23
C SER A 20 4.33 13.08 7.04
N CYS A 21 4.16 12.36 5.92
CA CYS A 21 4.94 12.56 4.69
C CYS A 21 4.18 13.33 3.61
N SER A 22 2.84 13.28 3.61
CA SER A 22 1.91 14.03 2.75
C SER A 22 2.27 14.06 1.25
N LYS A 23 2.90 13.02 0.69
CA LYS A 23 3.26 13.02 -0.73
C LYS A 23 2.06 12.71 -1.62
N THR A 24 1.98 13.41 -2.76
CA THR A 24 0.95 13.14 -3.77
C THR A 24 1.19 11.79 -4.45
N THR A 25 0.12 11.15 -4.92
CA THR A 25 0.21 9.86 -5.64
C THR A 25 1.07 9.99 -6.90
N ALA A 26 1.07 11.16 -7.55
CA ALA A 26 1.93 11.44 -8.70
C ALA A 26 3.42 11.42 -8.31
N LYS A 27 3.79 12.09 -7.20
CA LYS A 27 5.17 12.11 -6.72
C LYS A 27 5.64 10.73 -6.27
N ILE A 28 4.78 9.96 -5.60
CA ILE A 28 5.07 8.57 -5.21
C ILE A 28 5.29 7.70 -6.44
N SER A 29 4.48 7.87 -7.49
CA SER A 29 4.66 7.16 -8.76
C SER A 29 6.01 7.48 -9.42
N THR A 30 6.45 8.74 -9.39
CA THR A 30 7.78 9.13 -9.88
C THR A 30 8.92 8.53 -9.04
N ILE A 31 8.77 8.46 -7.72
CA ILE A 31 9.81 7.92 -6.81
C ILE A 31 9.95 6.40 -6.94
N THR A 32 8.82 5.70 -7.00
CA THR A 32 8.78 4.23 -6.91
C THR A 32 8.71 3.53 -8.28
N GLY A 33 8.43 4.28 -9.35
CA GLY A 33 8.14 3.72 -10.68
C GLY A 33 6.81 2.94 -10.74
N VAL A 34 6.03 2.90 -9.66
CA VAL A 34 4.77 2.16 -9.59
C VAL A 34 3.65 2.98 -10.24
N PRO A 35 2.80 2.39 -11.10
CA PRO A 35 1.68 3.09 -11.71
C PRO A 35 0.72 3.67 -10.65
N LYS A 36 0.20 4.88 -10.89
CA LYS A 36 -0.75 5.56 -9.98
C LYS A 36 -1.93 4.69 -9.58
N ARG A 37 -2.46 3.88 -10.51
CA ARG A 37 -3.57 2.94 -10.27
C ARG A 37 -3.20 1.86 -9.25
N THR A 38 -1.99 1.31 -9.34
CA THR A 38 -1.47 0.31 -8.40
C THR A 38 -1.26 0.94 -7.03
N ILE A 39 -0.70 2.15 -6.97
CA ILE A 39 -0.55 2.91 -5.72
C ILE A 39 -1.91 3.11 -5.04
N GLN A 40 -2.93 3.57 -5.77
CA GLN A 40 -4.28 3.73 -5.22
C GLN A 40 -4.86 2.41 -4.72
N ALA A 41 -4.67 1.31 -5.44
CA ALA A 41 -5.14 0.00 -5.00
C ALA A 41 -4.46 -0.48 -3.71
N ILE A 42 -3.15 -0.25 -3.55
CA ILE A 42 -2.40 -0.52 -2.32
C ILE A 42 -2.99 0.31 -1.18
N PHE A 43 -3.22 1.61 -1.40
CA PHE A 43 -3.84 2.49 -0.40
C PHE A 43 -5.21 2.02 0.06
N SER A 44 -6.10 1.74 -0.89
CA SER A 44 -7.44 1.28 -0.56
C SER A 44 -7.44 -0.03 0.21
N ARG A 45 -6.45 -0.91 0.01
CA ARG A 45 -6.30 -2.16 0.77
C ARG A 45 -5.81 -1.91 2.18
N ALA A 46 -4.77 -1.09 2.36
CA ALA A 46 -4.24 -0.75 3.67
C ALA A 46 -5.32 -0.12 4.57
N VAL A 47 -6.11 0.82 4.03
CA VAL A 47 -7.24 1.45 4.75
C VAL A 47 -8.30 0.41 5.12
N LYS A 48 -8.63 -0.52 4.21
CA LYS A 48 -9.57 -1.63 4.52
C LYS A 48 -9.05 -2.57 5.59
N GLN A 49 -7.74 -2.70 5.74
CA GLN A 49 -7.08 -3.50 6.77
C GLN A 49 -6.89 -2.73 8.09
N GLY A 50 -7.39 -1.49 8.20
CA GLY A 50 -7.37 -0.70 9.43
C GLY A 50 -6.23 0.30 9.54
N PHE A 51 -5.46 0.53 8.47
CA PHE A 51 -4.45 1.58 8.45
C PHE A 51 -5.11 2.97 8.50
N ASP A 52 -4.79 3.76 9.53
CA ASP A 52 -5.21 5.15 9.63
C ASP A 52 -4.19 6.08 8.94
N LEU A 53 -4.69 6.90 8.03
CA LEU A 53 -3.89 7.83 7.22
C LEU A 53 -3.55 9.12 7.97
N ASN A 54 -4.34 9.46 8.99
CA ASN A 54 -4.27 10.75 9.67
C ASN A 54 -3.38 10.70 10.91
N THR A 55 -2.83 9.53 11.24
CA THR A 55 -1.98 9.35 12.40
C THR A 55 -0.61 10.01 12.17
N THR A 56 -0.16 10.79 13.15
CA THR A 56 1.14 11.49 13.11
C THR A 56 2.33 10.51 13.18
N LEU A 57 2.14 9.34 13.79
CA LEU A 57 3.13 8.28 13.86
C LEU A 57 2.87 7.25 12.77
N ILE A 58 3.88 7.00 11.93
CA ILE A 58 3.81 6.00 10.87
C ILE A 58 4.18 4.64 11.47
N ILE A 59 3.17 3.81 11.75
CA ILE A 59 3.38 2.42 12.15
C ILE A 59 2.84 1.53 11.03
N VAL A 60 3.74 1.03 10.18
CA VAL A 60 3.36 0.06 9.14
C VAL A 60 3.57 -1.34 9.71
N ARG A 61 2.50 -2.12 9.76
CA ARG A 61 2.51 -3.53 10.12
C ARG A 61 2.29 -4.39 8.88
N ASP A 62 2.78 -5.62 8.92
CA ASP A 62 2.63 -6.59 7.84
C ASP A 62 1.16 -6.83 7.46
N GLU A 63 0.25 -6.75 8.44
CA GLU A 63 -1.19 -6.89 8.26
C GLU A 63 -1.82 -5.86 7.30
N TYR A 64 -1.16 -4.72 7.06
CA TYR A 64 -1.62 -3.66 6.15
C TYR A 64 -1.08 -3.77 4.71
N VAL A 65 -0.09 -4.65 4.49
CA VAL A 65 0.66 -4.76 3.23
C VAL A 65 0.57 -6.15 2.60
N ILE A 66 0.35 -7.17 3.43
CA ILE A 66 0.10 -8.54 2.98
C ILE A 66 -1.26 -8.60 2.28
N ASP A 67 -1.28 -9.22 1.10
CA ASP A 67 -2.53 -9.55 0.45
C ASP A 67 -3.25 -10.61 1.29
N THR A 68 -4.47 -10.30 1.71
CA THR A 68 -5.33 -11.32 2.31
C THR A 68 -5.50 -12.47 1.33
N PRO A 69 -5.46 -13.74 1.81
CA PRO A 69 -5.75 -14.88 0.96
C PRO A 69 -7.06 -14.60 0.25
N ARG A 70 -7.06 -14.59 -1.09
CA ARG A 70 -8.30 -14.50 -1.83
C ARG A 70 -9.09 -15.73 -1.41
N SER A 71 -10.23 -15.52 -0.75
CA SER A 71 -11.22 -16.57 -0.55
C SER A 71 -11.71 -16.99 -1.93
N GLY A 72 -10.94 -17.86 -2.56
CA GLY A 72 -11.33 -18.53 -3.79
C GLY A 72 -12.45 -19.48 -3.43
N ARG A 73 -13.49 -19.49 -4.26
CA ARG A 73 -14.53 -20.52 -4.20
C ARG A 73 -13.83 -21.87 -4.30
N LEU A 74 -13.87 -22.66 -3.22
CA LEU A 74 -13.48 -24.06 -3.25
C LEU A 74 -14.30 -24.73 -4.35
N THR A 75 -13.68 -25.01 -5.48
CA THR A 75 -14.34 -25.76 -6.56
C THR A 75 -14.02 -27.21 -6.24
N LYS A 76 -15.05 -27.93 -5.80
CA LYS A 76 -15.01 -29.34 -5.44
C LYS A 76 -14.83 -30.20 -6.68
#